data_AF-A0A261CFB7-F1
#
_entry.id   AF-A0A261CFB7-F1
#
_cell.length_a   1.000
_cell.length_b   1.000
_cell.length_c   1.000
_cell.angle_alpha   90.00
_cell.angle_beta   90.00
_cell.angle_gamma   90.00
#
_symmetry.space_group_name_H-M   'P 1'
#
loop_
_entity.id
_entity.type
_entity.pdbx_description
1 polymer ?
#
loop_
_entity_poly.entity_id
_entity_poly.type
_entity_poly.pdbx_seq_one_letter_code
_entity_poly.pdbx_strand_id
1 'polypeptide(L)'
;MEAARSVATDLSTTANSTVLRTVASSTSSIIGAAAAAVAEAQPSASTSSYSSYLLLELPFRQLLRLQPPPSFIAGTRRMASHLDLPTTLAIVGFVFVFCLYLIHIIALSYSKYRLHHKVTPNSSLPGVSIIKPIVGTDKSLYENIESFFTTQYHKFELLFCFHSKDDEAVEVVQKLIEKYPDVDAKLFFKGENVGLNPKINNMMPAYRAARYPLILVSDSGIFMRPDGVLDMATTMMSREKIALVTQVPYCKDRDSFDAAFEQLYFGTSHGRIYLAGNCMDFVCSTGMSSMMKKEALDECGGIANFGGYLAEDYFFGRELANRGYKSAISTHPALQNSSSVSVSSFLDRICRWVKLRIAMLPHIILVEPLQDCFPSGLIMSYSLNYLMGFNVMPTLILHTIYWISMDYSLMTSMQNGNLGFSPLRFLLIWLLRELSAPLVFIKALLEPTIRWRNNVFHLAWGGQILPPKSRVVNQNEYETAADSTLEKLSDYFDQIADSYPVSDQFDVSHAMGVLTVTVSKSVGTYVINKQSPNKQIWLSSPMSGPKRYDLAEEDRWTYSHDGEKLDELLNREFRKILGDDRIDFSRHV
;
A
#
# COMPACT_ATOMS: atom_id res chain seq x y z
N MET A 1 -50.61 29.12 7.32
CA MET A 1 -49.28 29.52 7.84
C MET A 1 -48.87 28.74 9.09
N GLU A 2 -49.77 28.43 10.02
CA GLU A 2 -49.43 27.61 11.21
C GLU A 2 -49.17 26.12 10.90
N ALA A 3 -49.91 25.52 9.95
CA ALA A 3 -49.65 24.13 9.52
C ALA A 3 -48.28 23.94 8.84
N ALA A 4 -47.78 24.97 8.13
CA ALA A 4 -46.45 24.93 7.51
C ALA A 4 -45.31 25.11 8.53
N ARG A 5 -45.57 25.83 9.64
CA ARG A 5 -44.62 25.93 10.76
C ARG A 5 -44.53 24.63 11.54
N SER A 6 -45.65 23.93 11.77
CA SER A 6 -45.68 22.61 12.44
C SER A 6 -44.92 21.55 11.63
N VAL A 7 -45.12 21.48 10.31
CA VAL A 7 -44.40 20.52 9.45
C VAL A 7 -42.89 20.83 9.36
N ALA A 8 -42.49 22.11 9.41
CA ALA A 8 -41.07 22.50 9.45
C ALA A 8 -40.41 22.28 10.82
N THR A 9 -41.17 22.34 11.92
CA THR A 9 -40.67 21.98 13.27
C THR A 9 -40.56 20.47 13.43
N ASP A 10 -41.49 19.69 12.86
CA ASP A 10 -41.40 18.22 12.82
C ASP A 10 -40.27 17.72 11.91
N LEU A 11 -40.04 18.34 10.74
CA LEU A 11 -38.91 17.98 9.87
C LEU A 11 -37.55 18.35 10.49
N SER A 12 -37.45 19.47 11.22
CA SER A 12 -36.19 19.86 11.88
C SER A 12 -35.89 19.04 13.14
N THR A 13 -36.90 18.66 13.92
CA THR A 13 -36.73 17.74 15.06
C THR A 13 -36.44 16.31 14.61
N THR A 14 -37.07 15.84 13.53
CA THR A 14 -36.80 14.50 12.98
C THR A 14 -35.41 14.42 12.33
N ALA A 15 -34.99 15.46 11.59
CA ALA A 15 -33.65 15.58 11.03
C ALA A 15 -32.57 15.73 12.12
N ASN A 16 -32.80 16.54 13.16
CA ASN A 16 -31.89 16.63 14.31
C ASN A 16 -31.79 15.31 15.07
N SER A 17 -32.90 14.56 15.24
CA SER A 17 -32.87 13.23 15.88
C SER A 17 -32.15 12.18 15.03
N THR A 18 -32.16 12.32 13.71
CA THR A 18 -31.48 11.42 12.77
C THR A 18 -29.99 11.75 12.69
N VAL A 19 -29.62 13.04 12.65
CA VAL A 19 -28.23 13.50 12.72
C VAL A 19 -27.60 13.19 14.09
N LEU A 20 -28.32 13.38 15.20
CA LEU A 20 -27.86 12.97 16.55
C LEU A 20 -27.75 11.44 16.67
N ARG A 21 -28.67 10.67 16.08
CA ARG A 21 -28.54 9.19 15.99
C ARG A 21 -27.34 8.78 15.16
N THR A 22 -27.10 9.43 14.02
CA THR A 22 -25.95 9.17 13.16
C THR A 22 -24.65 9.57 13.85
N VAL A 23 -24.54 10.75 14.46
CA VAL A 23 -23.32 11.24 15.15
C VAL A 23 -23.03 10.45 16.43
N ALA A 24 -24.04 10.07 17.21
CA ALA A 24 -23.88 9.16 18.35
C ALA A 24 -23.50 7.75 17.89
N SER A 25 -24.03 7.30 16.74
CA SER A 25 -23.58 6.05 16.10
C SER A 25 -22.17 6.16 15.53
N SER A 26 -21.72 7.36 15.10
CA SER A 26 -20.41 7.62 14.51
C SER A 26 -19.31 7.75 15.57
N THR A 27 -19.60 8.35 16.72
CA THR A 27 -18.68 8.33 17.87
C THR A 27 -18.63 6.94 18.49
N SER A 28 -19.78 6.24 18.56
CA SER A 28 -19.78 4.82 18.86
C SER A 28 -19.25 3.94 17.73
N SER A 29 -19.04 4.42 16.50
CA SER A 29 -18.44 3.65 15.39
C SER A 29 -16.98 3.99 15.15
N ILE A 30 -16.46 5.11 15.68
CA ILE A 30 -15.03 5.40 15.68
C ILE A 30 -14.40 4.70 16.88
N ILE A 31 -15.04 4.81 18.06
CA ILE A 31 -14.73 3.98 19.22
C ILE A 31 -15.16 2.53 18.97
N GLY A 32 -16.25 2.30 18.25
CA GLY A 32 -16.73 0.95 17.91
C GLY A 32 -16.09 0.30 16.70
N ALA A 33 -15.46 1.01 15.76
CA ALA A 33 -14.60 0.38 14.75
C ALA A 33 -13.26 0.02 15.38
N ALA A 34 -12.74 0.88 16.28
CA ALA A 34 -11.60 0.55 17.12
C ALA A 34 -11.91 -0.59 18.11
N ALA A 35 -13.14 -0.68 18.65
CA ALA A 35 -13.55 -1.73 19.59
C ALA A 35 -14.12 -3.00 18.92
N ALA A 36 -14.72 -2.93 17.72
CA ALA A 36 -15.19 -4.09 16.96
C ALA A 36 -14.02 -4.86 16.34
N ALA A 37 -12.97 -4.15 15.90
CA ALA A 37 -11.68 -4.78 15.55
C ALA A 37 -11.02 -5.47 16.76
N VAL A 38 -11.42 -5.11 17.99
CA VAL A 38 -10.95 -5.70 19.26
C VAL A 38 -11.89 -6.81 19.77
N ALA A 39 -13.14 -6.88 19.31
CA ALA A 39 -14.17 -7.79 19.84
C ALA A 39 -14.18 -9.19 19.21
N GLU A 40 -13.60 -9.41 18.03
CA GLU A 40 -13.64 -10.71 17.33
C GLU A 40 -12.50 -11.69 17.69
N ALA A 41 -11.59 -11.32 18.60
CA ALA A 41 -10.48 -12.19 19.01
C ALA A 41 -10.62 -12.60 20.48
N GLN A 42 -11.46 -13.59 20.77
CA GLN A 42 -11.52 -14.29 22.07
C GLN A 42 -10.47 -15.43 22.09
N PRO A 43 -9.46 -15.41 22.98
CA PRO A 43 -8.62 -16.57 23.24
C PRO A 43 -9.04 -17.28 24.53
N SER A 44 -9.23 -18.59 24.45
CA SER A 44 -9.32 -19.50 25.59
C SER A 44 -8.00 -19.56 26.36
N ALA A 45 -8.10 -19.68 27.68
CA ALA A 45 -6.98 -19.55 28.61
C ALA A 45 -6.31 -20.89 28.96
N SER A 46 -4.97 -20.91 28.99
CA SER A 46 -4.18 -21.68 29.96
C SER A 46 -2.72 -21.20 30.01
N THR A 47 -2.22 -21.02 31.23
CA THR A 47 -0.87 -20.60 31.70
C THR A 47 0.24 -21.61 31.35
N SER A 48 1.54 -21.29 31.26
CA SER A 48 2.40 -20.67 32.30
C SER A 48 3.83 -20.29 31.82
N SER A 49 4.42 -19.32 32.56
CA SER A 49 5.86 -19.08 32.84
C SER A 49 6.77 -18.43 31.77
N TYR A 50 7.12 -17.13 31.96
CA TYR A 50 8.49 -16.64 32.30
C TYR A 50 8.72 -15.14 31.99
N SER A 51 9.65 -14.56 32.77
CA SER A 51 10.38 -13.28 32.67
C SER A 51 9.72 -12.01 33.24
N SER A 52 10.41 -11.38 34.19
CA SER A 52 10.05 -10.20 34.99
C SER A 52 9.83 -8.90 34.19
N TYR A 53 10.05 -8.92 32.88
CA TYR A 53 9.75 -7.82 31.96
C TYR A 53 8.32 -7.89 31.37
N LEU A 54 7.62 -9.01 31.53
CA LEU A 54 6.22 -9.21 31.09
C LEU A 54 5.19 -8.43 31.93
N LEU A 55 5.54 -8.10 33.18
CA LEU A 55 4.60 -7.54 34.17
C LEU A 55 4.11 -6.13 33.85
N LEU A 56 4.78 -5.39 32.94
CA LEU A 56 4.36 -4.06 32.48
C LEU A 56 3.65 -4.08 31.11
N GLU A 57 3.92 -5.07 30.26
CA GLU A 57 3.26 -5.18 28.94
C GLU A 57 1.80 -5.62 29.02
N LEU A 58 1.48 -6.53 29.95
CA LEU A 58 0.13 -7.05 30.16
C LEU A 58 -0.86 -6.01 30.72
N PRO A 59 -0.56 -5.27 31.80
CA PRO A 59 -1.53 -4.35 32.39
C PRO A 59 -1.85 -3.16 31.48
N PHE A 60 -0.88 -2.60 30.75
CA PHE A 60 -1.13 -1.47 29.85
C PHE A 60 -2.01 -1.87 28.65
N ARG A 61 -1.74 -3.02 28.04
CA ARG A 61 -2.55 -3.57 26.92
C ARG A 61 -3.93 -4.04 27.37
N GLN A 62 -4.07 -4.56 28.59
CA GLN A 62 -5.36 -4.97 29.15
C GLN A 62 -6.23 -3.76 29.52
N LEU A 63 -5.64 -2.67 30.02
CA LEU A 63 -6.38 -1.45 30.38
C LEU A 63 -7.11 -0.84 29.17
N LEU A 64 -6.48 -0.87 28.00
CA LEU A 64 -7.02 -0.34 26.73
C LEU A 64 -8.07 -1.25 26.08
N ARG A 65 -8.23 -2.49 26.55
CA ARG A 65 -9.17 -3.50 25.99
C ARG A 65 -10.48 -3.62 26.77
N LEU A 66 -10.68 -2.85 27.84
CA LEU A 66 -11.90 -2.88 28.63
C LEU A 66 -13.05 -2.23 27.84
N GLN A 67 -14.07 -3.02 27.49
CA GLN A 67 -15.33 -2.46 27.00
C GLN A 67 -16.04 -1.71 28.13
N PRO A 68 -16.59 -0.50 27.87
CA PRO A 68 -17.39 0.18 28.86
C PRO A 68 -18.64 -0.66 29.19
N PRO A 69 -19.03 -0.79 30.48
CA PRO A 69 -20.16 -1.60 30.86
C PRO A 69 -21.46 -1.11 30.21
N PRO A 70 -22.42 -2.00 29.87
CA PRO A 70 -23.67 -1.62 29.19
C PRO A 70 -24.48 -0.54 29.93
N SER A 71 -24.40 -0.50 31.27
CA SER A 71 -25.01 0.54 32.11
C SER A 71 -24.39 1.92 31.90
N PHE A 72 -23.08 1.99 31.66
CA PHE A 72 -22.38 3.22 31.30
C PHE A 72 -22.81 3.71 29.92
N ILE A 73 -22.89 2.82 28.93
CA ILE A 73 -23.36 3.14 27.56
C ILE A 73 -24.82 3.63 27.58
N ALA A 74 -25.69 2.97 28.35
CA ALA A 74 -27.08 3.41 28.51
C ALA A 74 -27.17 4.78 29.22
N GLY A 75 -26.32 5.01 30.22
CA GLY A 75 -26.21 6.28 30.94
C GLY A 75 -25.76 7.43 30.04
N THR A 76 -24.71 7.23 29.24
CA THR A 76 -24.21 8.23 28.29
C THR A 76 -25.23 8.53 27.20
N ARG A 77 -25.94 7.52 26.69
CA ARG A 77 -27.02 7.70 25.71
C ARG A 77 -28.19 8.52 26.26
N ARG A 78 -28.55 8.29 27.53
CA ARG A 78 -29.59 9.06 28.22
C ARG A 78 -29.14 10.52 28.44
N MET A 79 -27.92 10.74 28.89
CA MET A 79 -27.36 12.10 29.02
C MET A 79 -27.31 12.83 27.67
N ALA A 80 -26.83 12.17 26.61
CA ALA A 80 -26.74 12.75 25.27
C ALA A 80 -28.11 13.16 24.70
N SER A 81 -29.19 12.44 25.05
CA SER A 81 -30.55 12.81 24.62
C SER A 81 -31.08 14.10 25.23
N HIS A 82 -30.41 14.63 26.26
CA HIS A 82 -30.74 15.89 26.93
C HIS A 82 -29.81 17.05 26.55
N LEU A 83 -28.79 16.80 25.72
CA LEU A 83 -27.85 17.83 25.25
C LEU A 83 -28.35 18.44 23.94
N ASP A 84 -28.21 19.75 23.80
CA ASP A 84 -28.40 20.41 22.52
C ASP A 84 -27.25 20.08 21.55
N LEU A 85 -27.49 20.29 20.26
CA LEU A 85 -26.54 19.94 19.20
C LEU A 85 -25.18 20.66 19.36
N PRO A 86 -25.10 21.97 19.66
CA PRO A 86 -23.82 22.66 19.88
C PRO A 86 -23.01 22.07 21.04
N THR A 87 -23.64 21.81 22.19
CA THR A 87 -22.95 21.17 23.33
C THR A 87 -22.44 19.78 22.96
N THR A 88 -23.25 19.01 22.24
CA THR A 88 -22.86 17.67 21.77
C THR A 88 -21.63 17.75 20.85
N LEU A 89 -21.63 18.66 19.86
CA LEU A 89 -20.51 18.84 18.94
C LEU A 89 -19.24 19.30 19.67
N ALA A 90 -19.35 20.20 20.64
CA ALA A 90 -18.22 20.66 21.43
C ALA A 90 -17.62 19.54 22.30
N ILE A 91 -18.46 18.70 22.93
CA ILE A 91 -17.98 17.54 23.71
C ILE A 91 -17.28 16.54 22.78
N VAL A 92 -17.89 16.22 21.64
CA VAL A 92 -17.30 15.30 20.66
C VAL A 92 -15.97 15.83 20.13
N GLY A 93 -15.90 17.12 19.81
CA GLY A 93 -14.68 17.79 19.36
C GLY A 93 -13.58 17.75 20.41
N PHE A 94 -13.90 18.07 21.67
CA PHE A 94 -12.96 17.97 22.78
C PHE A 94 -12.42 16.54 22.96
N VAL A 95 -13.32 15.55 23.02
CA VAL A 95 -12.94 14.14 23.19
C VAL A 95 -12.09 13.65 22.03
N PHE A 96 -12.46 14.01 20.80
CA PHE A 96 -11.71 13.65 19.60
C PHE A 96 -10.26 14.15 19.67
N VAL A 97 -10.05 15.44 19.94
CA VAL A 97 -8.69 16.00 19.98
C VAL A 97 -7.92 15.52 21.22
N PHE A 98 -8.60 15.28 22.34
CA PHE A 98 -7.97 14.67 23.52
C PHE A 98 -7.43 13.26 23.20
N CYS A 99 -8.17 12.45 22.45
CA CYS A 99 -7.68 11.16 21.95
C CYS A 99 -6.44 11.32 21.04
N LEU A 100 -6.37 12.36 20.21
CA LEU A 100 -5.17 12.64 19.40
C LEU A 100 -3.94 12.97 20.26
N TYR A 101 -4.11 13.67 21.39
CA TYR A 101 -3.02 13.90 22.35
C TYR A 101 -2.57 12.60 23.00
N LEU A 102 -3.50 11.71 23.37
CA LEU A 102 -3.17 10.39 23.89
C LEU A 102 -2.40 9.56 22.86
N ILE A 103 -2.80 9.60 21.58
CA ILE A 103 -2.08 8.92 20.49
C ILE A 103 -0.63 9.42 20.39
N HIS A 104 -0.37 10.72 20.49
CA HIS A 104 0.99 11.26 20.51
C HIS A 104 1.81 10.71 21.67
N ILE A 105 1.23 10.72 22.88
CA ILE A 105 1.90 10.25 24.10
C ILE A 105 2.20 8.75 23.98
N ILE A 106 1.24 7.96 23.50
CA ILE A 106 1.41 6.52 23.26
C ILE A 106 2.51 6.29 22.22
N ALA A 107 2.48 7.00 21.09
CA ALA A 107 3.48 6.87 20.04
C ALA A 107 4.90 7.16 20.56
N LEU A 108 5.07 8.28 21.27
CA LEU A 108 6.37 8.68 21.83
C LEU A 108 6.86 7.74 22.94
N SER A 109 5.95 7.25 23.78
CA SER A 109 6.29 6.30 24.84
C SER A 109 6.69 4.96 24.23
N TYR A 110 5.93 4.51 23.22
CA TYR A 110 6.19 3.26 22.53
C TYR A 110 7.45 3.32 21.67
N SER A 111 7.77 4.46 21.04
CA SER A 111 9.01 4.63 20.30
C SER A 111 10.23 4.45 21.21
N LYS A 112 10.22 5.07 22.39
CA LYS A 112 11.28 4.93 23.40
C LYS A 112 11.36 3.52 23.98
N TYR A 113 10.21 2.86 24.12
CA TYR A 113 10.16 1.49 24.62
C TYR A 113 10.63 0.46 23.59
N ARG A 114 10.29 0.64 22.31
CA ARG A 114 10.41 -0.40 21.28
C ARG A 114 11.59 -0.23 20.34
N LEU A 115 11.97 1.01 20.01
CA LEU A 115 12.99 1.26 19.00
C LEU A 115 14.41 1.21 19.59
N HIS A 116 15.38 0.94 18.72
CA HIS A 116 16.82 1.05 18.97
C HIS A 116 17.40 0.10 20.03
N HIS A 117 16.70 -0.99 20.32
CA HIS A 117 17.25 -2.06 21.14
C HIS A 117 18.38 -2.79 20.41
N LYS A 118 19.36 -3.25 21.18
CA LYS A 118 20.43 -4.10 20.65
C LYS A 118 19.94 -5.53 20.58
N VAL A 119 20.23 -6.19 19.47
CA VAL A 119 19.89 -7.61 19.28
C VAL A 119 21.16 -8.44 19.33
N THR A 120 21.10 -9.55 20.06
CA THR A 120 22.21 -10.49 20.19
C THR A 120 22.09 -11.58 19.14
N PRO A 121 23.20 -12.00 18.49
CA PRO A 121 23.20 -13.11 17.55
C PRO A 121 22.62 -14.38 18.17
N ASN A 122 21.75 -15.05 17.43
CA ASN A 122 21.16 -16.33 17.84
C ASN A 122 21.10 -17.28 16.64
N SER A 123 21.90 -18.35 16.69
CA SER A 123 21.98 -19.38 15.65
C SER A 123 20.82 -20.39 15.70
N SER A 124 19.97 -20.35 16.73
CA SER A 124 18.76 -21.18 16.82
C SER A 124 17.58 -20.61 16.02
N LEU A 125 17.70 -19.38 15.51
CA LEU A 125 16.64 -18.74 14.74
C LEU A 125 16.48 -19.45 13.38
N PRO A 126 15.25 -19.51 12.83
CA PRO A 126 15.02 -20.14 11.54
C PRO A 126 15.65 -19.35 10.39
N GLY A 127 16.00 -20.02 9.29
CA GLY A 127 16.51 -19.33 8.10
C GLY A 127 15.51 -18.32 7.53
N VAL A 128 16.00 -17.37 6.72
CA VAL A 128 15.20 -16.33 6.08
C VAL A 128 15.41 -16.31 4.57
N SER A 129 14.34 -16.39 3.79
CA SER A 129 14.37 -16.16 2.34
C SER A 129 13.99 -14.70 2.06
N ILE A 130 14.94 -13.92 1.54
CA ILE A 130 14.76 -12.49 1.32
C ILE A 130 14.40 -12.26 -0.15
N ILE A 131 13.16 -11.85 -0.41
CA ILE A 131 12.64 -11.55 -1.75
C ILE A 131 12.76 -10.05 -2.00
N LYS A 132 13.52 -9.67 -3.02
CA LYS A 132 13.65 -8.27 -3.46
C LYS A 132 13.12 -8.09 -4.88
N PRO A 133 11.90 -7.56 -5.06
CA PRO A 133 11.45 -7.10 -6.36
C PRO A 133 12.22 -5.83 -6.75
N ILE A 134 12.86 -5.86 -7.91
CA ILE A 134 13.66 -4.74 -8.43
C ILE A 134 13.12 -4.34 -9.80
N VAL A 135 13.01 -3.03 -10.03
CA VAL A 135 12.70 -2.46 -11.33
C VAL A 135 13.45 -1.15 -11.47
N GLY A 136 14.25 -1.06 -12.52
CA GLY A 136 15.05 0.13 -12.86
C GLY A 136 16.20 0.40 -11.89
N THR A 137 17.03 1.36 -12.28
CA THR A 137 18.22 1.77 -11.54
C THR A 137 18.00 3.06 -10.76
N ASP A 138 18.68 3.15 -9.63
CA ASP A 138 18.73 4.32 -8.76
C ASP A 138 20.20 4.54 -8.34
N LYS A 139 20.61 5.78 -8.09
CA LYS A 139 22.01 6.07 -7.70
C LYS A 139 22.44 5.33 -6.43
N SER A 140 21.52 5.09 -5.51
CA SER A 140 21.75 4.38 -4.26
C SER A 140 21.45 2.88 -4.34
N LEU A 141 21.06 2.37 -5.52
CA LEU A 141 20.66 0.97 -5.67
C LEU A 141 21.77 0.00 -5.25
N TYR A 142 23.01 0.22 -5.70
CA TYR A 142 24.15 -0.63 -5.35
C TYR A 142 24.31 -0.76 -3.84
N GLU A 143 24.32 0.37 -3.13
CA GLU A 143 24.46 0.41 -1.66
C GLU A 143 23.27 -0.28 -0.96
N ASN A 144 22.05 -0.06 -1.45
CA ASN A 144 20.86 -0.68 -0.89
C ASN A 144 20.89 -2.20 -1.04
N ILE A 145 21.29 -2.71 -2.21
CA ILE A 145 21.38 -4.16 -2.43
C ILE A 145 22.56 -4.76 -1.64
N GLU A 146 23.73 -4.11 -1.66
CA GLU A 146 24.92 -4.55 -0.92
C GLU A 146 24.66 -4.69 0.59
N SER A 147 23.79 -3.85 1.15
CA SER A 147 23.40 -3.92 2.56
C SER A 147 22.77 -5.27 2.96
N PHE A 148 22.19 -6.01 2.02
CA PHE A 148 21.64 -7.36 2.25
C PHE A 148 22.70 -8.45 2.13
N PHE A 149 23.74 -8.27 1.30
CA PHE A 149 24.87 -9.19 1.21
C PHE A 149 25.74 -9.13 2.47
N THR A 150 25.74 -8.00 3.16
CA THR A 150 26.56 -7.74 4.37
C THR A 150 25.76 -7.87 5.68
N THR A 151 24.55 -8.43 5.63
CA THR A 151 23.74 -8.64 6.84
C THR A 151 24.37 -9.67 7.77
N GLN A 152 24.34 -9.41 9.07
CA GLN A 152 24.87 -10.25 10.13
C GLN A 152 23.80 -11.26 10.58
N TYR A 153 23.37 -12.10 9.65
CA TYR A 153 22.44 -13.18 9.91
C TYR A 153 23.02 -14.53 9.51
N HIS A 154 22.84 -15.54 10.36
CA HIS A 154 23.56 -16.81 10.24
C HIS A 154 23.07 -17.69 9.08
N LYS A 155 21.82 -17.54 8.63
CA LYS A 155 21.22 -18.42 7.61
C LYS A 155 20.17 -17.70 6.78
N PHE A 156 20.54 -17.26 5.59
CA PHE A 156 19.64 -16.57 4.67
C PHE A 156 19.95 -16.87 3.21
N GLU A 157 19.03 -16.48 2.33
CA GLU A 157 19.22 -16.45 0.89
C GLU A 157 18.61 -15.17 0.30
N LEU A 158 19.13 -14.72 -0.84
CA LEU A 158 18.67 -13.55 -1.55
C LEU A 158 18.01 -13.96 -2.87
N LEU A 159 16.76 -13.55 -3.07
CA LEU A 159 15.94 -13.89 -4.24
C LEU A 159 15.54 -12.58 -4.93
N PHE A 160 16.27 -12.23 -5.99
CA PHE A 160 16.06 -11.00 -6.73
C PHE A 160 15.10 -11.21 -7.90
N CYS A 161 14.04 -10.40 -7.99
CA CYS A 161 12.98 -10.57 -8.98
C CYS A 161 12.98 -9.41 -9.97
N PHE A 162 13.17 -9.71 -11.26
CA PHE A 162 13.19 -8.75 -12.35
C PHE A 162 12.11 -9.04 -13.38
N HIS A 163 11.57 -7.97 -13.97
CA HIS A 163 10.59 -8.10 -15.04
C HIS A 163 11.22 -8.62 -16.33
N SER A 164 12.37 -8.07 -16.73
CA SER A 164 13.16 -8.49 -17.89
C SER A 164 14.61 -8.76 -17.51
N LYS A 165 15.31 -9.53 -18.35
CA LYS A 165 16.77 -9.70 -18.29
C LYS A 165 17.54 -8.44 -18.67
N ASP A 166 16.89 -7.56 -19.43
CA ASP A 166 17.48 -6.31 -19.94
C ASP A 166 17.34 -5.14 -18.95
N ASP A 167 16.79 -5.37 -17.75
CA ASP A 167 16.72 -4.33 -16.73
C ASP A 167 18.14 -3.97 -16.28
N GLU A 168 18.49 -2.69 -16.34
CA GLU A 168 19.82 -2.18 -15.98
C GLU A 168 20.23 -2.57 -14.54
N ALA A 169 19.26 -2.81 -13.65
CA ALA A 169 19.53 -3.25 -12.29
C ALA A 169 20.11 -4.68 -12.20
N VAL A 170 19.96 -5.50 -13.24
CA VAL A 170 20.50 -6.86 -13.29
C VAL A 170 22.02 -6.84 -13.20
N GLU A 171 22.68 -5.92 -13.91
CA GLU A 171 24.15 -5.81 -13.90
C GLU A 171 24.66 -5.44 -12.50
N VAL A 172 23.94 -4.55 -11.79
CA VAL A 172 24.27 -4.15 -10.42
C VAL A 172 24.24 -5.35 -9.48
N VAL A 173 23.20 -6.19 -9.58
CA VAL A 173 23.07 -7.38 -8.72
C VAL A 173 24.09 -8.45 -9.10
N GLN A 174 24.35 -8.67 -10.39
CA GLN A 174 25.34 -9.64 -10.85
C GLN A 174 26.75 -9.33 -10.30
N LYS A 175 27.16 -8.05 -10.33
CA LYS A 175 28.41 -7.56 -9.73
C LYS A 175 28.50 -7.86 -8.23
N LEU A 176 27.37 -7.76 -7.51
CA LEU A 176 27.33 -8.06 -6.08
C LEU A 176 27.39 -9.58 -5.81
N ILE A 177 26.74 -10.40 -6.64
CA ILE A 177 26.85 -11.87 -6.55
C ILE A 177 28.30 -12.30 -6.76
N GLU A 178 29.00 -11.73 -7.74
CA GLU A 178 30.44 -12.01 -7.99
C GLU A 178 31.33 -11.54 -6.83
N LYS A 179 31.00 -10.40 -6.22
CA LYS A 179 31.73 -9.84 -5.07
C LYS A 179 31.55 -10.66 -3.79
N TYR A 180 30.40 -11.32 -3.62
CA TYR A 180 30.03 -12.06 -2.41
C TYR A 180 29.62 -13.52 -2.75
N PRO A 181 30.56 -14.36 -3.21
CA PRO A 181 30.26 -15.71 -3.69
C PRO A 181 29.73 -16.67 -2.61
N ASP A 182 29.99 -16.38 -1.33
CA ASP A 182 29.53 -17.18 -0.19
C ASP A 182 28.06 -16.93 0.17
N VAL A 183 27.43 -15.90 -0.39
CA VAL A 183 26.01 -15.57 -0.15
C VAL A 183 25.15 -16.26 -1.22
N ASP A 184 24.21 -17.09 -0.78
CA ASP A 184 23.28 -17.77 -1.69
C ASP A 184 22.29 -16.76 -2.29
N ALA A 185 22.52 -16.41 -3.55
CA ALA A 185 21.77 -15.40 -4.27
C ALA A 185 21.29 -15.93 -5.63
N LYS A 186 20.02 -15.67 -5.97
CA LYS A 186 19.40 -16.13 -7.21
C LYS A 186 18.64 -15.00 -7.92
N LEU A 187 18.70 -15.03 -9.25
CA LEU A 187 17.96 -14.11 -10.12
C LEU A 187 16.72 -14.84 -10.67
N PHE A 188 15.57 -14.20 -10.55
CA PHE A 188 14.32 -14.63 -11.15
C PHE A 188 13.91 -13.61 -12.21
N PHE A 189 13.57 -14.12 -13.39
CA PHE A 189 13.09 -13.33 -14.52
C PHE A 189 11.71 -13.82 -14.92
N LYS A 190 10.87 -12.90 -15.40
CA LYS A 190 9.49 -13.16 -15.84
C LYS A 190 8.60 -13.67 -14.69
N GLY A 191 7.76 -12.78 -14.17
CA GLY A 191 6.78 -13.12 -13.14
C GLY A 191 5.72 -14.14 -13.59
N GLU A 192 4.92 -14.62 -12.64
CA GLU A 192 3.73 -15.43 -12.91
C GLU A 192 2.50 -14.52 -12.91
N ASN A 193 1.59 -14.66 -13.89
CA ASN A 193 0.34 -13.92 -13.87
C ASN A 193 -0.64 -14.56 -12.87
N VAL A 194 -0.70 -14.01 -11.65
CA VAL A 194 -1.60 -14.46 -10.57
C VAL A 194 -2.62 -13.39 -10.17
N GLY A 195 -2.61 -12.25 -10.85
CA GLY A 195 -3.54 -11.14 -10.61
C GLY A 195 -3.11 -9.85 -11.29
N LEU A 196 -3.84 -8.76 -11.00
CA LEU A 196 -3.60 -7.45 -11.60
C LEU A 196 -2.44 -6.67 -10.95
N ASN A 197 -1.92 -7.11 -9.81
CA ASN A 197 -0.78 -6.49 -9.14
C ASN A 197 0.55 -6.98 -9.77
N PRO A 198 1.27 -6.12 -10.50
CA PRO A 198 2.52 -6.50 -11.16
C PRO A 198 3.64 -6.86 -10.17
N LYS A 199 3.61 -6.33 -8.94
CA LYS A 199 4.61 -6.63 -7.90
C LYS A 199 4.44 -8.05 -7.39
N ILE A 200 3.21 -8.49 -7.10
CA ILE A 200 2.94 -9.88 -6.70
C ILE A 200 3.33 -10.84 -7.82
N ASN A 201 2.92 -10.54 -9.07
CA ASN A 201 3.29 -11.36 -10.23
C ASN A 201 4.81 -11.54 -10.34
N ASN A 202 5.58 -10.45 -10.17
CA ASN A 202 7.04 -10.49 -10.21
C ASN A 202 7.66 -11.33 -9.08
N MET A 203 7.08 -11.31 -7.88
CA MET A 203 7.63 -12.02 -6.72
C MET A 203 7.26 -13.51 -6.66
N MET A 204 6.24 -13.96 -7.39
CA MET A 204 5.73 -15.34 -7.29
C MET A 204 6.77 -16.44 -7.54
N PRO A 205 7.61 -16.39 -8.59
CA PRO A 205 8.65 -17.40 -8.80
C PRO A 205 9.60 -17.53 -7.61
N ALA A 206 10.04 -16.39 -7.05
CA ALA A 206 10.90 -16.36 -5.88
C ALA A 206 10.18 -16.91 -4.63
N TYR A 207 8.90 -16.58 -4.44
CA TYR A 207 8.10 -17.09 -3.32
C TYR A 207 8.00 -18.62 -3.34
N ARG A 208 7.75 -19.22 -4.50
CA ARG A 208 7.72 -20.69 -4.66
C ARG A 208 9.09 -21.32 -4.38
N ALA A 209 10.15 -20.68 -4.85
CA ALA A 209 11.52 -21.15 -4.69
C ALA A 209 12.11 -20.93 -3.28
N ALA A 210 11.45 -20.14 -2.43
CA ALA A 210 11.91 -19.84 -1.09
C ALA A 210 12.03 -21.10 -0.22
N ARG A 211 13.25 -21.35 0.27
CA ARG A 211 13.61 -22.57 1.02
C ARG A 211 13.33 -22.47 2.51
N TYR A 212 13.19 -21.26 3.04
CA TYR A 212 13.13 -21.03 4.47
C TYR A 212 11.72 -20.67 4.96
N PRO A 213 11.41 -20.94 6.24
CA PRO A 213 10.08 -20.69 6.80
C PRO A 213 9.78 -19.22 7.07
N LEU A 214 10.79 -18.34 7.09
CA LEU A 214 10.59 -16.90 7.15
C LEU A 214 10.83 -16.27 5.77
N ILE A 215 9.88 -15.47 5.32
CA ILE A 215 9.97 -14.70 4.07
C ILE A 215 10.13 -13.23 4.44
N LEU A 216 11.17 -12.57 3.93
CA LEU A 216 11.33 -11.12 4.03
C LEU A 216 11.13 -10.51 2.65
N VAL A 217 10.03 -9.77 2.46
CA VAL A 217 9.82 -8.93 1.27
C VAL A 217 10.34 -7.53 1.57
N SER A 218 11.26 -7.04 0.75
CA SER A 218 11.83 -5.70 0.92
C SER A 218 12.07 -5.00 -0.40
N ASP A 219 11.59 -3.76 -0.50
CA ASP A 219 11.72 -2.93 -1.69
C ASP A 219 13.19 -2.59 -2.01
N SER A 220 13.48 -2.28 -3.27
CA SER A 220 14.84 -1.97 -3.76
C SER A 220 15.43 -0.68 -3.19
N GLY A 221 14.58 0.25 -2.74
CA GLY A 221 14.99 1.52 -2.14
C GLY A 221 15.32 1.45 -0.65
N ILE A 222 15.27 0.27 -0.02
CA ILE A 222 15.53 0.10 1.40
C ILE A 222 16.97 -0.31 1.64
N PHE A 223 17.64 0.44 2.52
CA PHE A 223 18.90 0.08 3.12
C PHE A 223 18.65 -0.78 4.36
N MET A 224 19.22 -1.98 4.40
CA MET A 224 19.13 -2.90 5.53
C MET A 224 20.30 -2.69 6.47
N ARG A 225 20.03 -2.47 7.76
CA ARG A 225 21.10 -2.45 8.75
C ARG A 225 21.73 -3.83 8.88
N PRO A 226 23.03 -3.94 9.25
CA PRO A 226 23.68 -5.24 9.41
C PRO A 226 22.92 -6.18 10.34
N ASP A 227 22.37 -5.66 11.43
CA ASP A 227 21.59 -6.36 12.44
C ASP A 227 20.07 -6.44 12.13
N GLY A 228 19.60 -5.87 11.03
CA GLY A 228 18.17 -5.72 10.75
C GLY A 228 17.42 -7.03 10.53
N VAL A 229 17.98 -7.96 9.75
CA VAL A 229 17.36 -9.28 9.53
C VAL A 229 17.31 -10.08 10.83
N LEU A 230 18.38 -10.00 11.63
CA LEU A 230 18.45 -10.62 12.96
C LEU A 230 17.37 -10.08 13.90
N ASP A 231 17.18 -8.76 13.94
CA ASP A 231 16.15 -8.12 14.77
C ASP A 231 14.74 -8.56 14.36
N MET A 232 14.45 -8.56 13.06
CA MET A 232 13.14 -8.97 12.55
C MET A 232 12.85 -10.43 12.88
N ALA A 233 13.81 -11.33 12.67
CA ALA A 233 13.67 -12.74 12.97
C ALA A 233 13.53 -12.99 14.49
N THR A 234 14.30 -12.28 15.31
CA THR A 234 14.20 -12.36 16.78
C THR A 234 12.82 -11.90 17.25
N THR A 235 12.32 -10.78 16.71
CA THR A 235 10.97 -10.29 16.99
C THR A 235 9.91 -11.29 16.57
N MET A 236 10.02 -11.87 15.38
CA MET A 236 9.07 -12.86 14.85
C MET A 236 8.95 -14.07 15.78
N MET A 237 10.08 -14.54 16.33
CA MET A 237 10.14 -15.70 17.19
C MET A 237 9.90 -15.40 18.67
N SER A 238 9.74 -14.12 19.05
CA SER A 238 9.51 -13.73 20.45
C SER A 238 8.17 -14.20 21.02
N ARG A 239 7.17 -14.40 20.16
CA ARG A 239 5.85 -14.92 20.54
C ARG A 239 5.29 -15.78 19.42
N GLU A 240 4.68 -16.91 19.78
CA GLU A 240 4.16 -17.90 18.83
C GLU A 240 3.17 -17.30 17.81
N LYS A 241 2.25 -16.45 18.27
CA LYS A 241 1.20 -15.85 17.44
C LYS A 241 1.68 -14.72 16.51
N ILE A 242 2.93 -14.27 16.60
CA ILE A 242 3.44 -13.25 15.66
C ILE A 242 3.69 -13.95 14.32
N ALA A 243 3.09 -13.42 13.25
CA ALA A 243 3.28 -13.93 11.89
C ALA A 243 3.66 -12.84 10.88
N LEU A 244 3.66 -11.57 11.32
CA LEU A 244 4.09 -10.42 10.52
C LEU A 244 4.95 -9.50 11.39
N VAL A 245 6.17 -9.23 10.94
CA VAL A 245 7.06 -8.23 11.51
C VAL A 245 7.41 -7.22 10.44
N THR A 246 7.07 -5.96 10.69
CA THR A 246 7.40 -4.86 9.78
C THR A 246 8.47 -3.97 10.39
N GLN A 247 9.22 -3.24 9.57
CA GLN A 247 10.04 -2.14 10.07
C GLN A 247 9.27 -0.83 9.92
N VAL A 248 9.32 0.03 10.95
CA VAL A 248 8.68 1.35 10.88
C VAL A 248 9.30 2.15 9.75
N PRO A 249 8.53 2.70 8.80
CA PRO A 249 9.07 3.51 7.72
C PRO A 249 9.86 4.72 8.22
N TYR A 250 11.08 4.88 7.73
CA TYR A 250 11.92 6.05 7.99
C TYR A 250 12.88 6.30 6.82
N CYS A 251 13.82 7.23 6.99
CA CYS A 251 14.78 7.60 5.95
C CYS A 251 16.20 7.38 6.44
N LYS A 252 17.07 6.99 5.51
CA LYS A 252 18.51 7.15 5.69
C LYS A 252 18.86 8.64 5.59
N ASP A 253 19.81 9.06 6.40
CA ASP A 253 20.26 10.46 6.43
C ASP A 253 20.82 10.88 5.07
N ARG A 254 20.30 11.99 4.54
CA ARG A 254 20.70 12.61 3.27
C ARG A 254 20.68 14.13 3.45
N ASP A 255 21.70 14.80 2.93
CA ASP A 255 21.86 16.24 3.10
C ASP A 255 21.14 17.03 1.99
N SER A 256 19.82 17.18 2.13
CA SER A 256 19.03 18.09 1.27
C SER A 256 17.73 18.53 1.94
N PHE A 257 17.16 19.66 1.50
CA PHE A 257 15.88 20.14 2.02
C PHE A 257 14.77 19.12 1.76
N ASP A 258 14.73 18.56 0.56
CA ASP A 258 13.70 17.58 0.19
C ASP A 258 13.82 16.27 1.00
N ALA A 259 15.04 15.80 1.25
CA ALA A 259 15.25 14.61 2.09
C ALA A 259 14.80 14.85 3.54
N ALA A 260 15.05 16.05 4.08
CA ALA A 260 14.57 16.44 5.39
C ALA A 260 13.03 16.52 5.46
N PHE A 261 12.37 16.93 4.38
CA PHE A 261 10.90 16.90 4.28
C PHE A 261 10.34 15.47 4.33
N GLU A 262 10.92 14.56 3.54
CA GLU A 262 10.56 13.15 3.57
C GLU A 262 10.78 12.54 4.97
N GLN A 263 11.95 12.80 5.57
CA GLN A 263 12.30 12.35 6.91
C GLN A 263 11.33 12.88 7.97
N LEU A 264 10.90 14.15 7.86
CA LEU A 264 9.93 14.74 8.78
C LEU A 264 8.55 14.07 8.67
N TYR A 265 8.07 13.77 7.47
CA TYR A 265 6.79 13.05 7.30
C TYR A 265 6.82 11.68 7.98
N PHE A 266 7.88 10.90 7.73
CA PHE A 266 8.02 9.56 8.32
C PHE A 266 8.30 9.58 9.83
N GLY A 267 9.07 10.58 10.30
CA GLY A 267 9.38 10.74 11.72
C GLY A 267 8.26 11.35 12.57
N THR A 268 7.23 11.94 11.94
CA THR A 268 6.12 12.61 12.63
C THR A 268 4.79 11.94 12.30
N SER A 269 3.94 12.50 11.42
CA SER A 269 2.58 12.05 11.15
C SER A 269 2.48 10.55 10.86
N HIS A 270 3.32 10.03 9.97
CA HIS A 270 3.26 8.60 9.64
C HIS A 270 3.78 7.74 10.79
N GLY A 271 4.96 8.03 11.34
CA GLY A 271 5.53 7.30 12.47
C GLY A 271 4.62 7.29 13.70
N ARG A 272 3.93 8.40 13.98
CA ARG A 272 2.98 8.55 15.09
C ARG A 272 1.86 7.53 15.02
N ILE A 273 1.16 7.49 13.89
CA ILE A 273 0.04 6.55 13.68
C ILE A 273 0.56 5.12 13.65
N TYR A 274 1.72 4.88 13.04
CA TYR A 274 2.31 3.55 12.95
C TYR A 274 2.68 2.95 14.32
N LEU A 275 3.37 3.74 15.15
CA LEU A 275 3.80 3.34 16.49
C LEU A 275 2.61 3.19 17.44
N ALA A 276 1.70 4.16 17.46
CA ALA A 276 0.48 4.08 18.26
C ALA A 276 -0.39 2.90 17.82
N GLY A 277 -0.51 2.71 16.50
CA GLY A 277 -1.20 1.59 15.86
C GLY A 277 -0.69 0.25 16.36
N ASN A 278 0.63 0.03 16.30
CA ASN A 278 1.21 -1.22 16.77
C ASN A 278 1.10 -1.42 18.29
N CYS A 279 1.22 -0.34 19.08
CA CYS A 279 1.03 -0.42 20.54
C CYS A 279 -0.39 -0.86 20.92
N MET A 280 -1.38 -0.39 20.16
CA MET A 280 -2.81 -0.69 20.36
C MET A 280 -3.30 -1.93 19.57
N ASP A 281 -2.38 -2.68 18.93
CA ASP A 281 -2.67 -3.85 18.08
C ASP A 281 -3.61 -3.55 16.88
N PHE A 282 -3.60 -2.32 16.35
CA PHE A 282 -4.26 -1.99 15.08
C PHE A 282 -3.42 -2.47 13.88
N VAL A 283 -4.09 -3.04 12.88
CA VAL A 283 -3.43 -3.44 11.62
C VAL A 283 -3.05 -2.20 10.82
N CYS A 284 -1.77 -1.83 10.89
CA CYS A 284 -1.17 -0.75 10.13
C CYS A 284 0.11 -1.26 9.45
N SER A 285 -0.04 -2.23 8.54
CA SER A 285 1.10 -2.84 7.86
C SER A 285 1.50 -2.04 6.62
N THR A 286 2.80 -1.77 6.48
CA THR A 286 3.38 -1.04 5.33
C THR A 286 4.59 -1.81 4.79
N GLY A 287 4.59 -2.04 3.49
CA GLY A 287 5.27 -3.12 2.77
C GLY A 287 6.67 -2.84 2.27
N MET A 288 7.32 -1.81 2.79
CA MET A 288 8.68 -1.46 2.37
C MET A 288 9.71 -2.49 2.86
N SER A 289 9.49 -3.05 4.05
CA SER A 289 10.28 -4.14 4.62
C SER A 289 9.41 -4.93 5.60
N SER A 290 8.97 -6.12 5.17
CA SER A 290 8.03 -6.96 5.92
C SER A 290 8.53 -8.40 5.95
N MET A 291 8.67 -8.97 7.14
CA MET A 291 8.98 -10.37 7.38
C MET A 291 7.71 -11.11 7.80
N MET A 292 7.48 -12.28 7.22
CA MET A 292 6.29 -13.10 7.46
C MET A 292 6.68 -14.56 7.66
N LYS A 293 5.86 -15.30 8.42
CA LYS A 293 5.93 -16.76 8.43
C LYS A 293 5.33 -17.29 7.13
N LYS A 294 6.10 -18.08 6.39
CA LYS A 294 5.66 -18.68 5.12
C LYS A 294 4.41 -19.53 5.31
N GLU A 295 4.39 -20.36 6.35
CA GLU A 295 3.24 -21.20 6.70
C GLU A 295 1.96 -20.38 6.88
N ALA A 296 2.01 -19.31 7.68
CA ALA A 296 0.85 -18.44 7.89
C ALA A 296 0.40 -17.70 6.61
N LEU A 297 1.33 -17.38 5.70
CA LEU A 297 0.98 -16.83 4.39
C LEU A 297 0.36 -17.90 3.48
N ASP A 298 0.89 -19.11 3.47
CA ASP A 298 0.38 -20.24 2.68
C ASP A 298 -1.04 -20.62 3.12
N GLU A 299 -1.33 -20.58 4.43
CA GLU A 299 -2.69 -20.72 4.96
C GLU A 299 -3.68 -19.69 4.38
N CYS A 300 -3.19 -18.48 4.07
CA CYS A 300 -3.95 -17.40 3.41
C CYS A 300 -4.03 -17.55 1.89
N GLY A 301 -3.60 -18.68 1.32
CA GLY A 301 -3.53 -18.90 -0.13
C GLY A 301 -2.22 -18.43 -0.78
N GLY A 302 -1.18 -18.18 0.03
CA GLY A 302 0.10 -17.63 -0.40
C GLY A 302 -0.01 -16.18 -0.89
N ILE A 303 1.10 -15.63 -1.40
CA ILE A 303 1.09 -14.23 -1.87
C ILE A 303 0.20 -14.03 -3.12
N ALA A 304 -0.12 -15.09 -3.85
CA ALA A 304 -1.00 -15.06 -5.04
C ALA A 304 -2.41 -14.57 -4.71
N ASN A 305 -2.95 -14.90 -3.53
CA ASN A 305 -4.27 -14.45 -3.08
C ASN A 305 -4.38 -12.91 -3.01
N PHE A 306 -3.24 -12.23 -2.92
CA PHE A 306 -3.16 -10.77 -2.82
C PHE A 306 -2.89 -10.09 -4.17
N GLY A 307 -2.83 -10.85 -5.27
CA GLY A 307 -2.62 -10.34 -6.63
C GLY A 307 -3.70 -9.38 -7.12
N GLY A 308 -4.88 -9.35 -6.49
CA GLY A 308 -5.94 -8.39 -6.79
C GLY A 308 -5.83 -7.04 -6.07
N TYR A 309 -4.84 -6.82 -5.22
CA TYR A 309 -4.74 -5.62 -4.37
C TYR A 309 -3.45 -4.86 -4.64
N LEU A 310 -3.52 -3.53 -4.81
CA LEU A 310 -2.33 -2.69 -5.04
C LEU A 310 -1.54 -2.39 -3.76
N ALA A 311 -2.20 -2.43 -2.60
CA ALA A 311 -1.60 -2.28 -1.28
C ALA A 311 -1.48 -3.65 -0.59
N GLU A 312 -0.76 -4.59 -1.22
CA GLU A 312 -0.69 -5.99 -0.78
C GLU A 312 -0.27 -6.17 0.69
N ASP A 313 0.58 -5.27 1.16
CA ASP A 313 1.16 -5.20 2.49
C ASP A 313 0.14 -5.05 3.62
N TYR A 314 -0.82 -4.15 3.43
CA TYR A 314 -1.93 -3.97 4.35
C TYR A 314 -2.80 -5.24 4.38
N PHE A 315 -3.06 -5.83 3.21
CA PHE A 315 -3.91 -7.00 3.12
C PHE A 315 -3.24 -8.26 3.69
N PHE A 316 -1.91 -8.39 3.62
CA PHE A 316 -1.18 -9.41 4.39
C PHE A 316 -1.47 -9.27 5.88
N GLY A 317 -1.31 -8.06 6.43
CA GLY A 317 -1.57 -7.80 7.84
C GLY A 317 -3.01 -8.06 8.24
N ARG A 318 -3.97 -7.65 7.40
CA ARG A 318 -5.40 -7.81 7.66
C ARG A 318 -5.81 -9.28 7.65
N GLU A 319 -5.38 -10.05 6.66
CA GLU A 319 -5.76 -11.45 6.53
C GLU A 319 -5.12 -12.32 7.62
N LEU A 320 -3.86 -12.06 7.97
CA LEU A 320 -3.21 -12.70 9.12
C LEU A 320 -3.95 -12.38 10.42
N ALA A 321 -4.37 -11.12 10.63
CA ALA A 321 -5.12 -10.73 11.81
C ALA A 321 -6.51 -11.40 11.88
N ASN A 322 -7.22 -11.53 10.75
CA ASN A 322 -8.50 -12.25 10.66
C ASN A 322 -8.37 -13.73 11.09
N ARG A 323 -7.18 -14.32 10.95
CA ARG A 323 -6.85 -15.68 11.39
C ARG A 323 -6.32 -15.77 12.82
N GLY A 324 -6.31 -14.65 13.56
CA GLY A 324 -5.88 -14.59 14.95
C GLY A 324 -4.36 -14.45 15.15
N TYR A 325 -3.58 -14.31 14.07
CA TYR A 325 -2.18 -13.94 14.18
C TYR A 325 -2.02 -12.48 14.60
N LYS A 326 -0.81 -12.12 15.03
CA LYS A 326 -0.43 -10.79 15.46
C LYS A 326 0.69 -10.23 14.60
N SER A 327 0.69 -8.90 14.48
CA SER A 327 1.78 -8.14 13.90
C SER A 327 2.63 -7.48 14.98
N ALA A 328 3.91 -7.31 14.69
CA ALA A 328 4.86 -6.56 15.53
C ALA A 328 5.72 -5.67 14.67
N ILE A 329 6.38 -4.69 15.29
CA ILE A 329 7.40 -3.87 14.61
C ILE A 329 8.79 -4.28 15.07
N SER A 330 9.74 -4.27 14.15
CA SER A 330 11.18 -4.32 14.38
C SER A 330 11.62 -3.18 15.30
N THR A 331 12.71 -3.39 16.03
CA THR A 331 13.34 -2.33 16.83
C THR A 331 14.07 -1.32 15.94
N HIS A 332 14.40 -1.71 14.70
CA HIS A 332 15.06 -0.86 13.73
C HIS A 332 14.09 -0.38 12.63
N PRO A 333 14.03 0.94 12.37
CA PRO A 333 13.26 1.47 11.26
C PRO A 333 13.76 0.98 9.88
N ALA A 334 12.87 0.93 8.89
CA ALA A 334 13.22 0.70 7.50
C ALA A 334 13.78 1.99 6.91
N LEU A 335 15.07 1.98 6.57
CA LEU A 335 15.77 3.16 6.09
C LEU A 335 15.60 3.30 4.58
N GLN A 336 14.71 4.18 4.15
CA GLN A 336 14.59 4.54 2.74
C GLN A 336 15.81 5.35 2.30
N ASN A 337 16.45 4.88 1.23
CA ASN A 337 17.64 5.47 0.65
C ASN A 337 17.50 5.51 -0.88
N SER A 338 16.41 6.11 -1.37
CA SER A 338 16.24 6.39 -2.79
C SER A 338 17.08 7.61 -3.20
N SER A 339 17.41 7.77 -4.49
CA SER A 339 18.02 9.01 -4.97
C SER A 339 17.06 10.20 -4.85
N SER A 340 17.62 11.42 -4.93
CA SER A 340 16.97 12.70 -4.64
C SER A 340 15.52 12.79 -5.13
N VAL A 341 14.58 12.78 -4.18
CA VAL A 341 13.15 13.00 -4.41
C VAL A 341 12.91 14.49 -4.16
N SER A 342 12.35 15.23 -5.13
CA SER A 342 11.89 16.60 -4.85
C SER A 342 10.67 16.56 -3.92
N VAL A 343 10.42 17.63 -3.15
CA VAL A 343 9.20 17.73 -2.33
C VAL A 343 7.94 17.43 -3.16
N SER A 344 7.86 17.93 -4.40
CA SER A 344 6.73 17.66 -5.31
C SER A 344 6.55 16.17 -5.60
N SER A 345 7.64 15.48 -5.98
CA SER A 345 7.60 14.05 -6.28
C SER A 345 7.21 13.22 -5.05
N PHE A 346 7.68 13.63 -3.87
CA PHE A 346 7.29 13.00 -2.61
C PHE A 346 5.82 13.24 -2.27
N LEU A 347 5.30 14.46 -2.43
CA LEU A 347 3.88 14.75 -2.22
C LEU A 347 2.98 13.98 -3.20
N ASP A 348 3.40 13.77 -4.44
CA ASP A 348 2.68 12.91 -5.39
C ASP A 348 2.66 11.44 -4.93
N ARG A 349 3.77 10.96 -4.33
CA ARG A 349 3.80 9.65 -3.68
C ARG A 349 2.82 9.55 -2.52
N ILE A 350 2.80 10.55 -1.63
CA ILE A 350 1.86 10.60 -0.51
C ILE A 350 0.41 10.69 -1.01
N CYS A 351 0.15 11.47 -2.05
CA CYS A 351 -1.15 11.57 -2.70
C CYS A 351 -1.65 10.19 -3.15
N ARG A 352 -0.81 9.38 -3.83
CA ARG A 352 -1.18 7.99 -4.17
C ARG A 352 -1.51 7.16 -2.94
N TRP A 353 -0.74 7.28 -1.86
CA TRP A 353 -1.01 6.52 -0.64
C TRP A 353 -2.32 6.94 0.03
N VAL A 354 -2.68 8.23 -0.02
CA VAL A 354 -4.00 8.70 0.42
C VAL A 354 -5.10 8.09 -0.45
N LYS A 355 -4.96 8.11 -1.79
CA LYS A 355 -5.92 7.47 -2.73
C LYS A 355 -6.11 5.98 -2.40
N LEU A 356 -5.01 5.25 -2.15
CA LEU A 356 -5.03 3.85 -1.72
C LEU A 356 -5.84 3.68 -0.43
N ARG A 357 -5.47 4.42 0.63
CA ARG A 357 -6.13 4.32 1.93
C ARG A 357 -7.62 4.64 1.84
N ILE A 358 -8.00 5.67 1.08
CA ILE A 358 -9.41 6.03 0.88
C ILE A 358 -10.16 4.86 0.28
N ALA A 359 -9.66 4.27 -0.82
CA ALA A 359 -10.28 3.12 -1.46
C ALA A 359 -10.38 1.90 -0.52
N MET A 360 -9.37 1.68 0.33
CA MET A 360 -9.33 0.57 1.29
C MET A 360 -10.28 0.77 2.47
N LEU A 361 -10.36 1.99 3.01
CA LEU A 361 -11.04 2.36 4.26
C LEU A 361 -11.81 3.67 4.09
N PRO A 362 -12.96 3.70 3.38
CA PRO A 362 -13.71 4.93 3.07
C PRO A 362 -14.03 5.83 4.27
N HIS A 363 -14.18 5.28 5.47
CA HIS A 363 -14.47 6.05 6.67
C HIS A 363 -13.37 7.05 7.06
N ILE A 364 -12.13 6.86 6.58
CA ILE A 364 -11.03 7.80 6.84
C ILE A 364 -11.27 9.17 6.19
N ILE A 365 -12.16 9.26 5.18
CA ILE A 365 -12.53 10.52 4.53
C ILE A 365 -12.99 11.57 5.54
N LEU A 366 -13.67 11.12 6.61
CA LEU A 366 -14.23 12.00 7.64
C LEU A 366 -13.21 12.39 8.71
N VAL A 367 -12.26 11.50 9.00
CA VAL A 367 -11.40 11.60 10.21
C VAL A 367 -10.02 12.15 9.87
N GLU A 368 -9.41 11.69 8.76
CA GLU A 368 -8.04 12.02 8.39
C GLU A 368 -7.81 13.54 8.20
N PRO A 369 -8.72 14.31 7.57
CA PRO A 369 -8.52 15.77 7.44
C PRO A 369 -8.59 16.52 8.77
N LEU A 370 -9.24 15.95 9.78
CA LEU A 370 -9.48 16.61 11.07
C LEU A 370 -8.35 16.36 12.07
N GLN A 371 -7.47 15.41 11.78
CA GLN A 371 -6.46 14.96 12.73
C GLN A 371 -5.15 15.76 12.71
N ASP A 372 -4.92 16.61 11.72
CA ASP A 372 -3.70 17.41 11.61
C ASP A 372 -3.73 18.63 12.57
N CYS A 373 -2.59 19.30 12.76
CA CYS A 373 -2.43 20.31 13.82
C CYS A 373 -3.46 21.44 13.71
N PHE A 374 -3.61 22.06 12.55
CA PHE A 374 -4.48 23.24 12.43
C PHE A 374 -5.97 22.90 12.54
N PRO A 375 -6.51 21.88 11.83
CA PRO A 375 -7.91 21.48 11.99
C PRO A 375 -8.24 21.04 13.41
N SER A 376 -7.41 20.18 14.01
CA SER A 376 -7.64 19.70 15.39
C SER A 376 -7.49 20.83 16.43
N GLY A 377 -6.55 21.76 16.21
CA GLY A 377 -6.37 22.94 17.06
C GLY A 377 -7.59 23.86 17.05
N LEU A 378 -8.21 24.08 15.89
CA LEU A 378 -9.47 24.83 15.80
C LEU A 378 -10.61 24.11 16.51
N ILE A 379 -10.76 22.80 16.29
CA ILE A 379 -11.78 21.97 16.97
C ILE A 379 -11.63 22.09 18.49
N MET A 380 -10.42 21.90 19.02
CA MET A 380 -10.16 22.00 20.47
C MET A 380 -10.44 23.40 21.00
N SER A 381 -10.00 24.43 20.29
CA SER A 381 -10.14 25.83 20.73
C SER A 381 -11.60 26.27 20.79
N TYR A 382 -12.40 25.95 19.77
CA TYR A 382 -13.85 26.23 19.79
C TYR A 382 -14.59 25.37 20.82
N SER A 383 -14.20 24.11 20.99
CA SER A 383 -14.81 23.22 21.99
C SER A 383 -14.59 23.74 23.41
N LEU A 384 -13.36 24.15 23.75
CA LEU A 384 -13.04 24.71 25.08
C LEU A 384 -13.61 26.12 25.28
N ASN A 385 -13.70 26.93 24.24
CA ASN A 385 -14.39 28.21 24.31
C ASN A 385 -15.87 28.03 24.68
N TYR A 386 -16.56 27.10 24.01
CA TYR A 386 -17.97 26.84 24.26
C TYR A 386 -18.21 26.19 25.63
N LEU A 387 -17.41 25.17 26.00
CA LEU A 387 -17.64 24.39 27.22
C LEU A 387 -17.12 25.06 28.50
N MET A 388 -16.04 25.83 28.42
CA MET A 388 -15.32 26.35 29.58
C MET A 388 -15.04 27.87 29.51
N GLY A 389 -15.44 28.54 28.44
CA GLY A 389 -15.22 29.98 28.27
C GLY A 389 -13.77 30.38 27.95
N PHE A 390 -12.91 29.43 27.58
CA PHE A 390 -11.50 29.73 27.26
C PHE A 390 -11.37 30.53 25.96
N ASN A 391 -10.38 31.43 25.89
CA ASN A 391 -10.16 32.21 24.68
C ASN A 391 -9.56 31.33 23.56
N VAL A 392 -10.10 31.45 22.35
CA VAL A 392 -9.70 30.64 21.18
C VAL A 392 -8.23 30.83 20.83
N MET A 393 -7.70 32.06 20.84
CA MET A 393 -6.35 32.33 20.34
C MET A 393 -5.24 31.76 21.25
N PRO A 394 -5.23 32.01 22.58
CA PRO A 394 -4.26 31.37 23.47
C PRO A 394 -4.35 29.84 23.44
N THR A 395 -5.58 29.28 23.36
CA THR A 395 -5.78 27.83 23.29
C THR A 395 -5.16 27.24 22.02
N LEU A 396 -5.35 27.89 20.87
CA LEU A 396 -4.77 27.48 19.60
C LEU A 396 -3.23 27.56 19.61
N ILE A 397 -2.67 28.61 20.21
CA ILE A 397 -1.22 28.77 20.37
C ILE A 397 -0.65 27.64 21.25
N LEU A 398 -1.27 27.36 22.40
CA LEU A 398 -0.84 26.29 23.30
C LEU A 398 -0.93 24.91 22.63
N HIS A 399 -2.01 24.64 21.89
CA HIS A 399 -2.17 23.43 21.09
C HIS A 399 -1.02 23.29 20.07
N THR A 400 -0.71 24.36 19.33
CA THR A 400 0.34 24.35 18.30
C THR A 400 1.72 24.12 18.91
N ILE A 401 2.02 24.77 20.05
CA ILE A 401 3.28 24.55 20.78
C ILE A 401 3.39 23.09 21.24
N TYR A 402 2.30 22.52 21.79
CA TYR A 402 2.26 21.12 22.17
C TYR A 402 2.55 20.20 20.98
N TRP A 403 1.91 20.44 19.84
CA TRP A 403 2.05 19.61 18.64
C TRP A 403 3.48 19.61 18.10
N ILE A 404 4.07 20.80 17.93
CA ILE A 404 5.46 20.97 17.50
C ILE A 404 6.41 20.25 18.45
N SER A 405 6.20 20.40 19.77
CA SER A 405 7.05 19.78 20.78
C SER A 405 6.97 18.25 20.76
N MET A 406 5.78 17.69 20.58
CA MET A 406 5.58 16.25 20.47
C MET A 406 6.15 15.67 19.17
N ASP A 407 5.94 16.34 18.04
CA ASP A 407 6.50 15.93 16.75
C ASP A 407 8.03 15.98 16.75
N TYR A 408 8.62 17.03 17.32
CA TYR A 408 10.08 17.11 17.48
C TYR A 408 10.63 15.99 18.37
N SER A 409 9.95 15.71 19.48
CA SER A 409 10.32 14.62 20.41
C SER A 409 10.18 13.23 19.78
N LEU A 410 9.14 13.03 18.95
CA LEU A 410 8.95 11.77 18.25
C LEU A 410 10.00 11.58 17.16
N MET A 411 10.28 12.63 16.39
CA MET A 411 11.27 12.59 15.33
C MET A 411 12.67 12.29 15.87
N THR A 412 13.07 12.92 16.98
CA THR A 412 14.35 12.62 17.66
C THR A 412 14.39 11.18 18.19
N SER A 413 13.27 10.67 18.70
CA SER A 413 13.18 9.25 19.10
C SER A 413 13.28 8.30 17.92
N MET A 414 12.75 8.64 16.74
CA MET A 414 12.87 7.85 15.51
C MET A 414 14.31 7.86 14.98
N GLN A 415 14.97 9.01 15.03
CA GLN A 415 16.36 9.20 14.59
C GLN A 415 17.39 8.44 15.45
N ASN A 416 17.10 8.24 16.74
CA ASN A 416 18.07 7.77 17.73
C ASN A 416 19.25 8.72 17.96
N GLY A 417 19.00 10.03 17.96
CA GLY A 417 20.07 11.01 18.12
C GLY A 417 19.63 12.41 17.71
N ASN A 418 20.63 13.28 17.51
CA ASN A 418 20.40 14.63 17.02
C ASN A 418 19.96 14.60 15.56
N LEU A 419 19.01 15.46 15.21
CA LEU A 419 18.60 15.64 13.82
C LEU A 419 19.75 16.27 13.03
N GLY A 420 19.92 15.87 11.77
CA GLY A 420 20.93 16.43 10.86
C GLY A 420 20.66 17.87 10.40
N PHE A 421 19.66 18.55 10.97
CA PHE A 421 19.29 19.91 10.61
C PHE A 421 18.84 20.75 11.82
N SER A 422 18.93 22.07 11.67
CA SER A 422 18.66 23.03 12.74
C SER A 422 17.17 23.07 13.16
N PRO A 423 16.85 23.50 14.41
CA PRO A 423 15.47 23.68 14.85
C PRO A 423 14.65 24.63 13.97
N LEU A 424 15.27 25.68 13.42
CA LEU A 424 14.58 26.57 12.47
C LEU A 424 14.20 25.85 11.18
N ARG A 425 15.11 25.04 10.63
CA ARG A 425 14.82 24.22 9.44
C ARG A 425 13.75 23.17 9.73
N PHE A 426 13.75 22.57 10.92
CA PHE A 426 12.66 21.71 11.38
C PHE A 426 11.31 22.43 11.33
N LEU A 427 11.21 23.63 11.94
CA LEU A 427 9.95 24.38 12.00
C LEU A 427 9.42 24.76 10.61
N LEU A 428 10.29 25.19 9.69
CA LEU A 428 9.91 25.53 8.32
C LEU A 428 9.37 24.31 7.55
N ILE A 429 10.05 23.17 7.67
CA ILE A 429 9.64 21.91 7.03
C ILE A 429 8.34 21.38 7.65
N TRP A 430 8.24 21.44 8.98
CA TRP A 430 7.04 21.05 9.72
C TRP A 430 5.83 21.86 9.28
N LEU A 431 5.97 23.18 9.18
CA LEU A 431 4.90 24.06 8.71
C LEU A 431 4.50 23.73 7.26
N LEU A 432 5.49 23.54 6.38
CA LEU A 432 5.22 23.12 4.99
C LEU A 432 4.46 21.80 4.93
N ARG A 433 4.78 20.83 5.80
CA ARG A 433 4.09 19.53 5.86
C ARG A 433 2.65 19.70 6.31
N GLU A 434 2.41 20.43 7.39
CA GLU A 434 1.07 20.66 7.93
C GLU A 434 0.18 21.46 6.97
N LEU A 435 0.75 22.41 6.20
CA LEU A 435 0.00 23.16 5.18
C LEU A 435 -0.27 22.34 3.90
N SER A 436 0.64 21.44 3.53
CA SER A 436 0.48 20.62 2.32
C SER A 436 -0.43 19.41 2.51
N ALA A 437 -0.54 18.86 3.72
CA ALA A 437 -1.38 17.70 4.04
C ALA A 437 -2.85 17.84 3.58
N PRO A 438 -3.60 18.92 3.91
CA PRO A 438 -4.99 19.08 3.45
C PRO A 438 -5.08 19.22 1.92
N LEU A 439 -4.10 19.87 1.28
CA LEU A 439 -4.08 20.05 -0.17
C LEU A 439 -3.86 18.71 -0.89
N VAL A 440 -2.94 17.89 -0.39
CA VAL A 440 -2.71 16.53 -0.89
C VAL A 440 -3.96 15.66 -0.71
N PHE A 441 -4.62 15.79 0.44
CA PHE A 441 -5.85 15.04 0.72
C PHE A 441 -6.99 15.41 -0.24
N ILE A 442 -7.22 16.71 -0.45
CA ILE A 442 -8.23 17.20 -1.41
C ILE A 442 -7.87 16.74 -2.84
N LYS A 443 -6.61 16.84 -3.25
CA LYS A 443 -6.14 16.33 -4.55
C LYS A 443 -6.45 14.83 -4.71
N ALA A 444 -6.21 14.03 -3.67
CA ALA A 444 -6.49 12.59 -3.68
C ALA A 444 -7.99 12.28 -3.80
N LEU A 445 -8.86 13.08 -3.16
CA LEU A 445 -10.31 12.94 -3.28
C LEU A 445 -10.83 13.31 -4.66
N LEU A 446 -10.32 14.39 -5.26
CA LEU A 446 -10.77 14.89 -6.56
C LEU A 446 -10.28 14.02 -7.73
N GLU A 447 -9.13 13.36 -7.57
CA GLU A 447 -8.54 12.51 -8.59
C GLU A 447 -8.29 11.09 -8.03
N PRO A 448 -9.31 10.21 -7.97
CA PRO A 448 -9.15 8.88 -7.36
C PRO A 448 -8.26 7.92 -8.17
N THR A 449 -7.99 8.23 -9.44
CA THR A 449 -7.15 7.41 -10.33
C THR A 449 -5.70 7.35 -9.83
N ILE A 450 -5.13 6.14 -9.78
CA ILE A 450 -3.77 5.91 -9.30
C ILE A 450 -2.87 5.62 -10.50
N ARG A 451 -1.94 6.54 -10.78
CA ARG A 451 -0.86 6.31 -11.75
C ARG A 451 0.36 5.80 -11.00
N TRP A 452 0.84 4.60 -11.32
CA TRP A 452 2.05 4.05 -10.69
C TRP A 452 2.96 3.44 -11.74
N ARG A 453 4.15 4.05 -11.88
CA ARG A 453 5.05 3.81 -13.01
C ARG A 453 4.30 4.04 -14.33
N ASN A 454 4.34 3.07 -15.23
CA ASN A 454 3.70 3.14 -16.55
C ASN A 454 2.26 2.61 -16.55
N ASN A 455 1.70 2.30 -15.38
CA ASN A 455 0.37 1.70 -15.25
C ASN A 455 -0.62 2.66 -14.59
N VAL A 456 -1.87 2.57 -15.02
CA VAL A 456 -3.01 3.30 -14.44
C VAL A 456 -3.93 2.29 -13.77
N PHE A 457 -4.28 2.54 -12.51
CA PHE A 457 -5.11 1.67 -11.69
C PHE A 457 -6.35 2.42 -11.20
N HIS A 458 -7.48 1.72 -11.24
CA HIS A 458 -8.71 2.12 -10.60
C HIS A 458 -9.03 1.10 -9.51
N LEU A 459 -9.46 1.58 -8.35
CA LEU A 459 -9.75 0.71 -7.21
C LEU A 459 -11.23 0.73 -6.85
N ALA A 460 -11.76 -0.43 -6.50
CA ALA A 460 -13.04 -0.56 -5.83
C ALA A 460 -12.92 -0.22 -4.34
N TRP A 461 -14.05 0.06 -3.70
CA TRP A 461 -14.11 0.08 -2.23
C TRP A 461 -13.67 -1.27 -1.67
N GLY A 462 -12.85 -1.23 -0.62
CA GLY A 462 -12.15 -2.40 -0.10
C GLY A 462 -10.79 -2.66 -0.76
N GLY A 463 -10.35 -1.79 -1.67
CA GLY A 463 -8.97 -1.72 -2.19
C GLY A 463 -8.62 -2.70 -3.32
N GLN A 464 -9.59 -3.42 -3.88
CA GLN A 464 -9.38 -4.31 -5.03
C GLN A 464 -9.11 -3.50 -6.30
N ILE A 465 -8.15 -3.95 -7.11
CA ILE A 465 -7.88 -3.41 -8.44
C ILE A 465 -9.04 -3.79 -9.35
N LEU A 466 -9.67 -2.79 -9.95
CA LEU A 466 -10.64 -3.00 -11.01
C LEU A 466 -9.90 -3.34 -12.31
N PRO A 467 -10.43 -4.29 -13.11
CA PRO A 467 -9.93 -4.47 -14.46
C PRO A 467 -10.06 -3.14 -15.23
N PRO A 468 -9.21 -2.91 -16.25
CA PRO A 468 -9.30 -1.73 -17.09
C PRO A 468 -10.75 -1.57 -17.57
N LYS A 469 -11.34 -0.38 -17.36
CA LYS A 469 -12.67 -0.12 -17.90
C LYS A 469 -12.57 -0.14 -19.41
N SER A 470 -13.28 -1.07 -20.05
CA SER A 470 -13.60 -0.95 -21.48
C SER A 470 -14.19 0.43 -21.70
N ARG A 471 -13.61 1.23 -22.60
CA ARG A 471 -14.17 2.54 -22.95
C ARG A 471 -15.58 2.30 -23.47
N VAL A 472 -16.55 3.12 -23.08
CA VAL A 472 -17.89 3.08 -23.70
C VAL A 472 -17.74 3.73 -25.07
N VAL A 473 -17.38 2.92 -26.06
CA VAL A 473 -17.17 3.37 -27.43
C VAL A 473 -18.52 3.39 -28.15
N ASN A 474 -18.83 4.48 -28.84
CA ASN A 474 -19.98 4.51 -29.73
C ASN A 474 -19.73 3.59 -30.94
N GLN A 475 -20.76 3.21 -31.70
CA GLN A 475 -20.58 2.23 -32.78
C GLN A 475 -19.55 2.72 -33.82
N ASN A 476 -19.59 4.00 -34.17
CA ASN A 476 -18.75 4.55 -35.23
C ASN A 476 -17.25 4.58 -34.85
N GLU A 477 -16.95 4.94 -33.61
CA GLU A 477 -15.58 4.91 -33.08
C GLU A 477 -15.04 3.48 -33.04
N TYR A 478 -15.88 2.51 -32.65
CA TYR A 478 -15.50 1.10 -32.64
C TYR A 478 -15.20 0.60 -34.07
N GLU A 479 -16.10 0.84 -35.02
CA GLU A 479 -15.91 0.39 -36.41
C GLU A 479 -14.62 0.98 -37.00
N THR A 480 -14.41 2.29 -36.81
CA THR A 480 -13.21 3.00 -37.29
C THR A 480 -11.93 2.42 -36.67
N ALA A 481 -11.91 2.20 -35.36
CA ALA A 481 -10.75 1.65 -34.69
C ALA A 481 -10.49 0.20 -35.11
N ALA A 482 -11.52 -0.64 -35.16
CA ALA A 482 -11.39 -2.05 -35.49
C ALA A 482 -10.95 -2.27 -36.94
N ASP A 483 -11.51 -1.50 -37.88
CA ASP A 483 -11.10 -1.55 -39.29
C ASP A 483 -9.66 -1.08 -39.46
N SER A 484 -9.28 0.05 -38.82
CA SER A 484 -7.91 0.54 -38.87
C SER A 484 -6.90 -0.45 -38.27
N THR A 485 -7.24 -1.10 -37.14
CA THR A 485 -6.38 -2.11 -36.51
C THR A 485 -6.23 -3.34 -37.40
N LEU A 486 -7.31 -3.88 -37.97
CA LEU A 486 -7.23 -5.06 -38.83
C LEU A 486 -6.46 -4.79 -40.13
N GLU A 487 -6.61 -3.60 -40.72
CA GLU A 487 -5.86 -3.16 -41.89
C GLU A 487 -4.35 -3.06 -41.58
N LYS A 488 -3.98 -2.34 -40.52
CA LYS A 488 -2.57 -2.22 -40.10
C LYS A 488 -1.94 -3.56 -39.74
N LEU A 489 -2.71 -4.45 -39.11
CA LEU A 489 -2.25 -5.80 -38.80
C LEU A 489 -2.03 -6.62 -40.07
N SER A 490 -2.96 -6.57 -41.03
CA SER A 490 -2.82 -7.24 -42.33
C SER A 490 -1.54 -6.79 -43.02
N ASP A 491 -1.35 -5.48 -43.18
CA ASP A 491 -0.17 -4.89 -43.82
C ASP A 491 1.13 -5.31 -43.14
N TYR A 492 1.13 -5.39 -41.80
CA TYR A 492 2.31 -5.76 -41.05
C TYR A 492 2.60 -7.27 -41.14
N PHE A 493 1.57 -8.12 -41.17
CA PHE A 493 1.78 -9.55 -41.40
C PHE A 493 2.30 -9.83 -42.81
N ASP A 494 1.85 -9.08 -43.82
CA ASP A 494 2.40 -9.15 -45.17
C ASP A 494 3.88 -8.72 -45.19
N GLN A 495 4.22 -7.63 -44.51
CA GLN A 495 5.64 -7.21 -44.35
C GLN A 495 6.49 -8.25 -43.64
N ILE A 496 5.92 -8.98 -42.67
CA ILE A 496 6.61 -10.07 -41.99
C ILE A 496 6.90 -11.22 -42.98
N ALA A 497 5.95 -11.55 -43.85
CA ALA A 497 6.13 -12.59 -44.88
C ALA A 497 7.29 -12.24 -45.83
N ASP A 498 7.47 -10.96 -46.16
CA ASP A 498 8.54 -10.48 -47.03
C ASP A 498 9.91 -10.37 -46.32
N SER A 499 9.90 -10.03 -45.03
CA SER A 499 11.12 -9.63 -44.30
C SER A 499 11.77 -10.76 -43.49
N TYR A 500 11.03 -11.83 -43.19
CA TYR A 500 11.47 -12.91 -42.33
C TYR A 500 11.39 -14.27 -43.04
N PRO A 501 12.22 -15.24 -42.66
CA PRO A 501 12.15 -16.60 -43.19
C PRO A 501 10.88 -17.29 -42.65
N VAL A 502 9.77 -17.13 -43.36
CA VAL A 502 8.48 -17.77 -43.07
C VAL A 502 8.34 -19.10 -43.81
N SER A 503 7.36 -19.91 -43.42
CA SER A 503 7.03 -21.16 -44.12
C SER A 503 6.40 -20.88 -45.48
N ASP A 504 6.57 -21.77 -46.46
CA ASP A 504 5.84 -21.73 -47.75
C ASP A 504 4.30 -21.77 -47.61
N GLN A 505 3.80 -22.07 -46.41
CA GLN A 505 2.37 -22.09 -46.06
C GLN A 505 1.92 -20.81 -45.36
N PHE A 506 2.81 -19.82 -45.22
CA PHE A 506 2.48 -18.55 -44.60
C PHE A 506 1.55 -17.78 -45.53
N ASP A 507 0.34 -17.52 -45.07
CA ASP A 507 -0.70 -16.86 -45.85
C ASP A 507 -1.51 -15.91 -44.97
N VAL A 508 -1.73 -14.70 -45.48
CA VAL A 508 -2.47 -13.63 -44.80
C VAL A 508 -3.68 -13.32 -45.65
N SER A 509 -4.87 -13.43 -45.06
CA SER A 509 -6.12 -13.08 -45.74
C SER A 509 -6.97 -12.19 -44.84
N HIS A 510 -7.32 -11.00 -45.34
CA HIS A 510 -8.21 -10.07 -44.66
C HIS A 510 -9.47 -9.85 -45.50
N ALA A 511 -10.62 -10.35 -45.02
CA ALA A 511 -11.89 -10.18 -45.70
C ALA A 511 -13.04 -10.07 -44.70
N MET A 512 -13.98 -9.15 -44.98
CA MET A 512 -15.23 -8.99 -44.21
C MET A 512 -15.02 -8.81 -42.70
N GLY A 513 -13.97 -8.10 -42.29
CA GLY A 513 -13.63 -7.89 -40.88
C GLY A 513 -13.00 -9.10 -40.19
N VAL A 514 -12.57 -10.12 -40.94
CA VAL A 514 -11.84 -11.28 -40.44
C VAL A 514 -10.45 -11.29 -41.07
N LEU A 515 -9.42 -11.16 -40.24
CA LEU A 515 -8.02 -11.36 -40.59
C LEU A 515 -7.61 -12.77 -40.17
N THR A 516 -7.22 -13.58 -41.15
CA THR A 516 -6.75 -14.95 -40.97
C THR A 516 -5.29 -15.02 -41.36
N VAL A 517 -4.42 -15.42 -40.43
CA VAL A 517 -2.98 -15.57 -40.64
C VAL A 517 -2.63 -17.04 -40.43
N THR A 518 -2.41 -17.76 -41.52
CA THR A 518 -1.92 -19.14 -41.48
C THR A 518 -0.41 -19.09 -41.41
N VAL A 519 0.20 -19.60 -40.34
CA VAL A 519 1.65 -19.54 -40.16
C VAL A 519 2.33 -20.78 -40.73
N SER A 520 1.89 -21.95 -40.31
CA SER A 520 2.34 -23.26 -40.80
C SER A 520 1.45 -24.38 -40.23
N LYS A 521 1.54 -25.60 -40.77
CA LYS A 521 0.89 -26.79 -40.17
C LYS A 521 1.31 -27.08 -38.73
N SER A 522 2.53 -26.73 -38.32
CA SER A 522 3.02 -27.01 -36.97
C SER A 522 2.61 -25.96 -35.95
N VAL A 523 2.45 -24.71 -36.38
CA VAL A 523 2.06 -23.59 -35.50
C VAL A 523 0.54 -23.41 -35.49
N GLY A 524 -0.11 -23.53 -36.64
CA GLY A 524 -1.55 -23.33 -36.81
C GLY A 524 -1.92 -21.97 -37.44
N THR A 525 -3.20 -21.62 -37.31
CA THR A 525 -3.80 -20.44 -37.92
C THR A 525 -4.34 -19.51 -36.84
N TYR A 526 -3.99 -18.23 -36.96
CA TYR A 526 -4.53 -17.16 -36.16
C TYR A 526 -5.75 -16.58 -36.85
N VAL A 527 -6.82 -16.34 -36.09
CA VAL A 527 -8.03 -15.67 -36.61
C VAL A 527 -8.34 -14.47 -35.72
N ILE A 528 -8.29 -13.27 -36.30
CA ILE A 528 -8.60 -12.01 -35.65
C ILE A 528 -9.87 -11.46 -36.30
N ASN A 529 -10.96 -11.39 -35.55
CA ASN A 529 -12.29 -11.14 -36.07
C ASN A 529 -12.93 -9.93 -35.38
N LYS A 530 -13.39 -8.98 -36.19
CA LYS A 530 -14.21 -7.84 -35.76
C LYS A 530 -15.62 -8.31 -35.37
N GLN A 531 -16.00 -8.08 -34.12
CA GLN A 531 -17.31 -8.42 -33.57
C GLN A 531 -18.15 -7.17 -33.29
N SER A 532 -18.74 -6.60 -34.35
CA SER A 532 -19.53 -5.37 -34.30
C SER A 532 -20.66 -5.34 -33.25
N PRO A 533 -21.44 -6.41 -33.02
CA PRO A 533 -22.51 -6.39 -32.01
C PRO A 533 -21.99 -6.23 -30.58
N ASN A 534 -20.81 -6.81 -30.30
CA ASN A 534 -20.20 -6.80 -28.98
C ASN A 534 -19.21 -5.63 -28.81
N LYS A 535 -18.87 -4.93 -29.90
CA LYS A 535 -17.82 -3.90 -29.95
C LYS A 535 -16.46 -4.42 -29.48
N GLN A 536 -16.12 -5.62 -29.95
CA GLN A 536 -14.90 -6.33 -29.56
C GLN A 536 -14.09 -6.77 -30.77
N ILE A 537 -12.80 -7.05 -30.56
CA ILE A 537 -12.01 -7.89 -31.47
C ILE A 537 -11.83 -9.25 -30.81
N TRP A 538 -12.16 -10.32 -31.52
CA TRP A 538 -11.93 -11.68 -31.05
C TRP A 538 -10.69 -12.26 -31.71
N LEU A 539 -9.80 -12.81 -30.90
CA LEU A 539 -8.62 -13.52 -31.35
C LEU A 539 -8.80 -15.01 -31.06
N SER A 540 -8.51 -15.85 -32.04
CA SER A 540 -8.24 -17.28 -31.85
C SER A 540 -6.76 -17.53 -32.11
N SER A 541 -5.98 -17.71 -31.05
CA SER A 541 -4.56 -18.08 -31.14
C SER A 541 -4.38 -19.59 -30.97
N PRO A 542 -3.58 -20.27 -31.81
CA PRO A 542 -3.21 -21.67 -31.60
C PRO A 542 -2.31 -21.88 -30.37
N MET A 543 -1.70 -20.82 -29.83
CA MET A 543 -0.82 -20.89 -28.65
C MET A 543 -1.55 -20.57 -27.35
N SER A 544 -2.38 -19.51 -27.33
CA SER A 544 -3.03 -19.00 -26.13
C SER A 544 -4.55 -19.19 -26.09
N GLY A 545 -5.15 -19.71 -27.17
CA GLY A 545 -6.58 -19.96 -27.26
C GLY A 545 -7.40 -18.70 -27.59
N PRO A 546 -8.72 -18.73 -27.33
CA PRO A 546 -9.62 -17.63 -27.66
C PRO A 546 -9.53 -16.48 -26.65
N LYS A 547 -9.42 -15.24 -27.14
CA LYS A 547 -9.43 -14.00 -26.35
C LYS A 547 -10.38 -12.96 -26.94
N ARG A 548 -10.92 -12.07 -26.09
CA ARG A 548 -11.91 -11.06 -26.49
C ARG A 548 -11.45 -9.68 -26.03
N TYR A 549 -11.07 -8.83 -26.96
CA TYR A 549 -10.49 -7.54 -26.66
C TYR A 549 -11.55 -6.45 -26.72
N ASP A 550 -11.61 -5.67 -25.64
CA ASP A 550 -12.38 -4.44 -25.54
C ASP A 550 -11.46 -3.26 -25.88
N LEU A 551 -12.00 -2.22 -26.53
CA LEU A 551 -11.23 -0.99 -26.75
C LEU A 551 -11.16 -0.23 -25.41
N ALA A 552 -9.96 -0.07 -24.87
CA ALA A 552 -9.71 0.59 -23.58
C ALA A 552 -9.34 2.08 -23.75
N GLU A 553 -8.99 2.76 -22.66
CA GLU A 553 -8.40 4.10 -22.71
C GLU A 553 -7.09 4.08 -23.54
N GLU A 554 -6.78 5.18 -24.24
CA GLU A 554 -5.68 5.32 -25.22
C GLU A 554 -5.86 4.57 -26.56
N ASP A 555 -7.09 4.17 -26.92
CA ASP A 555 -7.43 3.49 -28.19
C ASP A 555 -6.70 2.15 -28.39
N ARG A 556 -6.41 1.45 -27.29
CA ARG A 556 -5.73 0.14 -27.31
C ARG A 556 -6.67 -1.02 -26.96
N TRP A 557 -6.54 -2.11 -27.70
CA TRP A 557 -7.30 -3.35 -27.51
C TRP A 557 -6.79 -4.15 -26.31
N THR A 558 -7.62 -4.29 -25.26
CA THR A 558 -7.24 -4.92 -23.99
C THR A 558 -8.21 -6.06 -23.63
N TYR A 559 -7.69 -7.21 -23.21
CA TYR A 559 -8.51 -8.32 -22.75
C TYR A 559 -8.96 -8.09 -21.30
N SER A 560 -10.26 -8.00 -21.08
CA SER A 560 -10.84 -7.69 -19.76
C SER A 560 -10.59 -8.74 -18.67
N HIS A 561 -10.25 -9.98 -19.03
CA HIS A 561 -10.06 -11.07 -18.06
C HIS A 561 -8.70 -11.01 -17.35
N ASP A 562 -7.62 -10.73 -18.08
CA ASP A 562 -6.24 -10.73 -17.55
C ASP A 562 -5.52 -9.39 -17.71
N GLY A 563 -6.15 -8.41 -18.38
CA GLY A 563 -5.59 -7.08 -18.65
C GLY A 563 -4.54 -7.05 -19.75
N GLU A 564 -4.30 -8.17 -20.45
CA GLU A 564 -3.28 -8.26 -21.50
C GLU A 564 -3.74 -7.55 -22.78
N LYS A 565 -2.82 -6.79 -23.41
CA LYS A 565 -3.12 -6.06 -24.65
C LYS A 565 -2.86 -6.92 -25.88
N LEU A 566 -3.59 -6.65 -26.96
CA LEU A 566 -3.53 -7.44 -28.20
C LEU A 566 -2.12 -7.42 -28.82
N ASP A 567 -1.48 -6.26 -28.89
CA ASP A 567 -0.11 -6.13 -29.42
C ASP A 567 0.94 -6.79 -28.53
N GLU A 568 0.81 -6.69 -27.20
CA GLU A 568 1.71 -7.34 -26.25
C GLU A 568 1.67 -8.87 -26.41
N LEU A 569 0.47 -9.44 -26.62
CA LEU A 569 0.29 -10.86 -26.89
C LEU A 569 0.86 -11.28 -28.26
N LEU A 570 0.55 -10.54 -29.33
CA LEU A 570 1.07 -10.84 -30.67
C LEU A 570 2.61 -10.74 -30.72
N ASN A 571 3.18 -9.72 -30.08
CA ASN A 571 4.63 -9.58 -29.91
C ASN A 571 5.24 -10.81 -29.24
N ARG A 572 4.68 -11.26 -28.11
CA ARG A 572 5.19 -12.42 -27.38
C ARG A 572 5.15 -13.70 -28.23
N GLU A 573 4.07 -13.91 -28.96
CA GLU A 573 3.87 -15.15 -29.72
C GLU A 573 4.70 -15.15 -31.01
N PHE A 574 4.67 -14.09 -31.81
CA PHE A 574 5.39 -14.05 -33.10
C PHE A 574 6.90 -13.92 -32.95
N ARG A 575 7.42 -13.24 -31.91
CA ARG A 575 8.86 -13.28 -31.59
C ARG A 575 9.32 -14.71 -31.28
N LYS A 576 8.47 -15.51 -30.63
CA LYS A 576 8.77 -16.92 -30.32
C LYS A 576 8.66 -17.82 -31.57
N ILE A 577 7.71 -17.54 -32.46
CA ILE A 577 7.52 -18.31 -33.71
C ILE A 577 8.67 -18.06 -34.68
N LEU A 578 9.05 -16.80 -34.88
CA LEU A 578 10.03 -16.40 -35.90
C LEU A 578 11.45 -16.25 -35.34
N GLY A 579 11.62 -16.26 -34.03
CA GLY A 579 12.92 -16.22 -33.37
C GLY A 579 13.65 -14.87 -33.47
N ASP A 580 12.92 -13.76 -33.69
CA ASP A 580 13.50 -12.42 -33.80
C ASP A 580 12.77 -11.42 -32.90
N ASP A 581 13.51 -10.75 -32.02
CA ASP A 581 12.97 -9.79 -31.05
C ASP A 581 12.62 -8.42 -31.66
N ARG A 582 12.98 -8.17 -32.93
CA ARG A 582 12.68 -6.91 -33.64
C ARG A 582 11.23 -6.80 -34.10
N ILE A 583 10.45 -7.89 -34.04
CA ILE A 583 9.02 -7.87 -34.35
C ILE A 583 8.30 -6.99 -33.32
N ASP A 584 7.54 -6.01 -33.78
CA ASP A 584 6.83 -5.07 -32.93
C ASP A 584 5.45 -4.68 -33.48
N PHE A 585 4.40 -5.22 -32.87
CA PHE A 585 3.00 -4.92 -33.19
C PHE A 585 2.49 -3.63 -32.53
N SER A 586 3.26 -2.95 -31.68
CA SER A 586 2.77 -1.82 -30.86
C SER A 586 2.32 -0.60 -31.67
N ARG A 587 2.78 -0.46 -32.93
CA ARG A 587 2.38 0.61 -33.86
C ARG A 587 1.29 0.18 -34.86
N HIS A 588 0.93 -1.10 -34.84
CA HIS A 588 0.05 -1.75 -35.81
C HIS A 588 -1.28 -2.20 -35.18
N VAL A 589 -1.48 -1.94 -33.89
CA VAL A 589 -2.69 -2.22 -33.10
C VAL A 589 -3.11 -0.96 -32.41
#